data_AF-A0A7J6W6I7-F1
#
_entry.id   AF-A0A7J6W6I7-F1
#
_cell.length_a   1.000
_cell.length_b   1.000
_cell.length_c   1.000
_cell.angle_alpha   90.00
_cell.angle_beta   90.00
_cell.angle_gamma   90.00
#
_symmetry.space_group_name_H-M   'P 1'
#
loop_
_entity.id
_entity.type
_entity.pdbx_description
1 polymer ?
#
loop_
_entity_poly.entity_id
_entity_poly.type
_entity_poly.pdbx_seq_one_letter_code
_entity_poly.pdbx_strand_id
1 'polypeptide(L)'
;MGLLPYFQKTLELYGKVGEGLDKALDAEGIKRNGLKTYKLRDIEAALQNINDGFTCSVKCVQSKIDNVEQIQEIRFSYTTDFKKQNTVQTSRCTGPNVRFP
;
A
#
# COMPACT_ATOMS: atom_id res chain seq x y z
N MET A 1 15.10 -17.52 11.93
CA MET A 1 15.84 -16.84 10.85
C MET A 1 16.87 -15.93 11.49
N GLY A 2 18.13 -15.97 11.06
CA GLY A 2 19.16 -15.07 11.59
C GLY A 2 18.96 -13.62 11.12
N LEU A 3 19.66 -12.66 11.74
CA LEU A 3 19.53 -11.23 11.47
C LEU A 3 19.85 -10.86 10.01
N LEU A 4 20.97 -11.37 9.46
CA LEU A 4 21.39 -11.08 8.09
C LEU A 4 20.40 -11.63 7.03
N PRO A 5 19.99 -12.92 7.08
CA PRO A 5 18.97 -13.44 6.17
C PRO A 5 17.63 -12.69 6.22
N TYR A 6 17.25 -12.17 7.39
CA TYR A 6 16.02 -11.38 7.55
C TYR A 6 16.07 -10.08 6.72
N PHE A 7 17.15 -9.31 6.82
CA PHE A 7 17.31 -8.07 6.04
C PHE A 7 17.43 -8.35 4.54
N GLN A 8 18.19 -9.37 4.14
CA GLN A 8 18.29 -9.77 2.73
C GLN A 8 16.92 -10.12 2.15
N LYS A 9 16.11 -10.88 2.90
CA LYS A 9 14.78 -11.27 2.42
C LYS A 9 13.82 -10.08 2.38
N THR A 10 13.92 -9.16 3.34
CA THR A 10 13.13 -7.92 3.36
C THR A 10 13.44 -7.05 2.13
N LEU A 11 14.71 -6.90 1.78
CA LEU A 11 15.14 -6.17 0.58
C LEU A 11 14.64 -6.86 -0.70
N GLU A 12 14.70 -8.19 -0.76
CA GLU A 12 14.16 -8.95 -1.91
C GLU A 12 12.65 -8.72 -2.09
N LEU A 13 11.88 -8.75 -1.00
CA LEU A 13 10.44 -8.46 -1.05
C LEU A 13 10.16 -7.00 -1.43
N TYR A 14 10.96 -6.06 -0.92
CA TYR A 14 10.86 -4.64 -1.28
C TYR A 14 11.17 -4.41 -2.75
N GLY A 15 12.20 -5.04 -3.33
CA GLY A 15 12.50 -4.92 -4.76
C GLY A 15 11.37 -5.47 -5.65
N LYS A 16 10.66 -6.51 -5.20
CA LYS A 16 9.55 -7.11 -5.96
C LYS A 16 8.29 -6.25 -6.01
N VAL A 17 7.97 -5.53 -4.92
CA VAL A 17 6.68 -4.84 -4.78
C VAL A 17 6.82 -3.37 -4.41
N GLY A 18 7.79 -3.02 -3.56
CA GLY A 18 7.97 -1.68 -3.02
C GLY A 18 8.69 -0.70 -3.95
N GLU A 19 9.79 -1.10 -4.60
CA GLU A 19 10.64 -0.21 -5.41
C GLU A 19 9.90 0.40 -6.61
N GLY A 20 8.95 -0.35 -7.18
CA GLY A 20 8.13 0.08 -8.32
C GLY A 20 6.73 0.54 -7.96
N LEU A 21 6.35 0.56 -6.67
CA LEU A 21 4.95 0.73 -6.26
C LEU A 21 4.35 2.05 -6.78
N ASP A 22 5.11 3.14 -6.70
CA ASP A 22 4.64 4.46 -7.17
C ASP A 22 4.37 4.44 -8.69
N LYS A 23 5.25 3.81 -9.48
CA LYS A 23 5.06 3.68 -10.93
C LYS A 23 3.89 2.78 -11.28
N ALA A 24 3.68 1.72 -10.50
CA ALA A 24 2.57 0.79 -10.68
C ALA A 24 1.23 1.48 -10.37
N LEU A 25 1.16 2.25 -9.29
CA LEU A 25 0.00 3.07 -8.95
C LEU A 25 -0.25 4.18 -9.99
N ASP A 26 0.80 4.82 -10.49
CA ASP A 26 0.70 5.80 -11.59
C ASP A 26 0.07 5.19 -12.85
N ALA A 27 0.41 3.94 -13.19
CA ALA A 27 -0.16 3.21 -14.32
C ALA A 27 -1.65 2.89 -14.13
N GLU A 28 -2.09 2.69 -12.89
CA GLU A 28 -3.50 2.58 -12.49
C GLU A 28 -4.19 3.97 -12.34
N GLY A 29 -3.49 5.06 -12.66
CA GLY A 29 -4.02 6.43 -12.61
C GLY A 29 -4.00 7.09 -11.23
N ILE A 30 -3.39 6.44 -10.23
CA ILE A 30 -3.24 6.92 -8.85
C ILE A 30 -1.84 7.50 -8.69
N LYS A 31 -1.71 8.78 -9.05
CA LYS A 31 -0.45 9.49 -8.96
C LYS A 31 -0.26 10.15 -7.60
N ARG A 32 0.98 10.12 -7.11
CA ARG A 32 1.36 10.92 -5.95
C ARG A 32 1.09 12.39 -6.22
N ASN A 33 0.26 12.98 -5.38
CA ASN A 33 -0.17 14.37 -5.49
C ASN A 33 -0.71 14.84 -4.14
N GLY A 34 -0.08 15.88 -3.58
CA GLY A 34 -0.45 16.42 -2.27
C GLY A 34 -1.81 17.13 -2.21
N LEU A 35 -2.49 17.33 -3.34
CA LEU A 35 -3.78 18.02 -3.43
C LEU A 35 -4.91 17.09 -3.90
N LYS A 36 -4.60 16.17 -4.82
CA LYS A 36 -5.59 15.26 -5.42
C LYS A 36 -5.98 14.17 -4.43
N THR A 37 -7.28 13.94 -4.31
CA THR A 37 -7.85 12.82 -3.58
C THR A 37 -8.30 11.72 -4.52
N TYR A 38 -8.27 10.49 -4.03
CA TYR A 38 -8.72 9.28 -4.70
C TYR A 38 -9.73 8.57 -3.82
N LYS A 39 -10.68 7.85 -4.41
CA LYS A 39 -11.56 7.01 -3.61
C LYS A 39 -10.74 5.87 -3.03
N LEU A 40 -10.94 5.58 -1.74
CA LEU A 40 -10.24 4.49 -1.07
C LEU A 40 -10.40 3.15 -1.81
N ARG A 41 -11.63 2.87 -2.31
CA ARG A 41 -11.94 1.66 -3.07
C ARG A 41 -11.13 1.54 -4.37
N ASP A 42 -10.88 2.65 -5.06
CA ASP A 42 -10.12 2.66 -6.30
C ASP A 42 -8.64 2.35 -6.01
N ILE A 43 -8.11 2.86 -4.89
CA ILE A 43 -6.77 2.54 -4.40
C ILE A 43 -6.66 1.07 -3.98
N GLU A 44 -7.62 0.55 -3.23
CA GLU A 44 -7.63 -0.85 -2.82
C GLU A 44 -7.70 -1.79 -4.02
N ALA A 45 -8.51 -1.47 -5.04
CA ALA A 45 -8.60 -2.24 -6.27
C ALA A 45 -7.28 -2.19 -7.07
N ALA A 46 -6.67 -1.01 -7.23
CA ALA A 46 -5.38 -0.87 -7.90
C ALA A 46 -4.28 -1.66 -7.18
N LEU A 47 -4.22 -1.58 -5.85
CA LEU A 47 -3.26 -2.34 -5.04
C LEU A 47 -3.49 -3.85 -5.15
N GLN A 48 -4.74 -4.29 -5.19
CA GLN A 48 -5.08 -5.69 -5.40
C GLN A 48 -4.60 -6.17 -6.78
N ASN A 49 -4.80 -5.38 -7.84
CA ASN A 49 -4.29 -5.68 -9.18
C ASN A 49 -2.76 -5.79 -9.21
N ILE A 50 -2.06 -4.82 -8.60
CA ILE A 50 -0.59 -4.81 -8.49
C ILE A 50 -0.09 -6.01 -7.66
N ASN A 51 -0.89 -6.50 -6.72
CA ASN A 51 -0.54 -7.60 -5.83
C ASN A 51 -1.07 -8.96 -6.32
N ASP A 52 -1.21 -9.18 -7.64
CA ASP A 52 -1.68 -10.44 -8.25
C ASP A 52 -3.05 -10.91 -7.73
N GLY A 53 -3.96 -9.98 -7.43
CA GLY A 53 -5.31 -10.28 -6.94
C GLY A 53 -5.42 -10.47 -5.43
N PHE A 54 -4.32 -10.43 -4.67
CA PHE A 54 -4.35 -10.52 -3.21
C PHE A 54 -4.66 -9.18 -2.55
N THR A 55 -5.53 -9.18 -1.54
CA THR A 55 -5.91 -7.95 -0.84
C THR A 55 -4.74 -7.37 -0.04
N CYS A 56 -4.63 -6.06 -0.03
CA CYS A 56 -3.68 -5.27 0.77
C CYS A 56 -4.45 -4.47 1.83
N SER A 57 -3.74 -3.92 2.81
CA SER A 57 -4.34 -2.93 3.73
C SER A 57 -3.67 -1.57 3.62
N VAL A 58 -4.50 -0.53 3.68
CA VAL A 58 -4.07 0.87 3.64
C VAL A 58 -4.31 1.49 5.00
N LYS A 59 -3.28 2.13 5.56
CA LYS A 59 -3.40 2.90 6.79
C LYS A 59 -3.33 4.38 6.44
N CYS A 60 -4.39 5.10 6.83
CA CYS A 60 -4.45 6.54 6.67
C CYS A 60 -4.17 7.25 7.99
N VAL A 61 -3.72 8.50 7.87
CA VAL A 61 -3.65 9.46 8.96
C VAL A 61 -4.35 10.73 8.55
N GLN A 62 -4.92 11.46 9.50
CA GLN A 62 -5.55 12.73 9.20
C GLN A 62 -4.48 13.83 9.06
N SER A 63 -4.52 14.57 7.96
CA SER A 63 -3.71 15.77 7.75
C SER A 63 -4.08 16.82 8.80
N LYS A 64 -3.07 17.38 9.46
CA LYS A 64 -3.25 18.47 10.45
C LYS A 64 -3.61 19.81 9.82
N ILE A 65 -3.44 19.95 8.50
CA ILE A 65 -3.56 21.22 7.78
C ILE A 65 -5.00 21.43 7.32
N ASP A 66 -5.62 20.39 6.78
CA ASP A 66 -6.92 20.46 6.10
C ASP A 66 -7.88 19.32 6.45
N ASN A 67 -7.55 18.53 7.48
CA ASN A 67 -8.36 17.44 8.01
C ASN A 67 -8.68 16.33 7.00
N VAL A 68 -8.02 16.30 5.84
CA VAL A 68 -8.16 15.25 4.83
C VAL A 68 -7.30 14.05 5.23
N GLU A 69 -7.83 12.84 5.10
CA GLU A 69 -7.04 11.63 5.31
C GLU A 69 -6.01 11.43 4.18
N GLN A 70 -4.80 11.04 4.56
CA GLN A 70 -3.71 10.74 3.64
C GLN A 70 -3.13 9.36 3.93
N ILE A 71 -2.75 8.65 2.87
CA ILE A 71 -2.10 7.34 2.97
C ILE A 71 -0.75 7.51 3.66
N GLN A 72 -0.54 6.74 4.74
CA GLN A 72 0.73 6.69 5.46
C GLN A 72 1.48 5.39 5.18
N GLU A 73 0.77 4.27 5.16
CA GLU A 73 1.36 2.95 4.97
C GLU A 73 0.47 2.10 4.06
N ILE A 74 1.11 1.31 3.20
CA ILE A 74 0.49 0.25 2.43
C ILE A 74 1.15 -1.05 2.86
N ARG A 75 0.34 -2.03 3.24
CA ARG A 75 0.81 -3.30 3.80
C ARG A 75 0.44 -4.44 2.88
N PHE A 76 1.46 -5.22 2.54
CA PHE A 76 1.35 -6.48 1.80
C PHE A 76 1.60 -7.62 2.78
N SER A 77 0.78 -8.67 2.70
CA SER A 77 0.91 -9.84 3.58
C SER A 77 1.56 -11.01 2.85
N TYR A 78 2.46 -11.68 3.57
CA TYR A 78 3.14 -12.88 3.11
C TYR A 78 3.00 -13.98 4.16
N THR A 79 2.93 -15.22 3.72
CA THR A 79 3.04 -16.41 4.57
C THR A 79 4.46 -16.54 5.13
N THR A 80 4.66 -17.48 6.06
CA THR A 80 5.99 -17.77 6.63
C THR A 80 6.99 -18.29 5.61
N ASP A 81 6.52 -18.89 4.50
CA ASP A 81 7.30 -19.29 3.33
C ASP A 81 7.37 -18.20 2.24
N PHE A 82 7.02 -16.95 2.57
CA PHE A 82 7.13 -15.77 1.72
C PHE A 82 6.28 -15.79 0.44
N LYS A 83 5.15 -16.49 0.47
CA LYS A 83 4.14 -16.42 -0.60
C LYS A 83 3.15 -15.31 -0.28
N LYS A 84 2.68 -14.62 -1.31
CA LYS A 84 1.63 -13.59 -1.17
C LYS A 84 0.37 -14.22 -0.56
N GLN A 85 -0.31 -13.47 0.29
CA GLN A 85 -1.59 -13.85 0.86
C GLN A 85 -2.45 -12.61 1.10
N ASN A 86 -3.76 -12.83 1.26
CA ASN A 86 -4.69 -11.75 1.59
C ASN A 86 -4.34 -11.14 2.94
N THR A 87 -4.29 -9.81 2.99
CA THR A 87 -4.15 -9.09 4.24
C THR A 87 -5.46 -9.18 5.03
N VAL A 88 -5.39 -9.77 6.23
CA VAL A 88 -6.53 -9.90 7.15
C VAL A 88 -6.84 -8.59 7.88
N GLN A 89 -5.87 -7.69 7.97
CA GLN A 89 -6.07 -6.37 8.59
C GLN A 89 -6.92 -5.50 7.68
N THR A 90 -7.99 -4.92 8.23
CA THR A 90 -8.80 -3.92 7.54
C THR A 90 -8.03 -2.62 7.35
N SER A 91 -8.26 -1.95 6.22
CA SER A 91 -7.78 -0.60 5.97
C SER A 91 -8.25 0.34 7.08
N ARG A 92 -7.33 1.17 7.59
CA ARG A 92 -7.61 2.17 8.62
C ARG A 92 -7.71 3.54 7.99
N CYS A 93 -8.72 3.70 7.16
CA CYS A 93 -9.10 4.96 6.53
C CYS A 93 -10.60 5.13 6.77
N THR A 94 -11.00 6.25 7.37
CA THR A 94 -12.40 6.55 7.70
C THR A 94 -13.10 7.33 6.60
N GLY A 95 -12.34 8.06 5.79
CA GLY A 95 -12.85 8.87 4.69
C GLY A 95 -13.02 8.05 3.40
N PRO A 96 -14.06 8.32 2.59
CA PRO A 96 -14.23 7.69 1.29
C PRO A 96 -13.19 8.18 0.27
N ASN A 97 -12.62 9.37 0.49
CA ASN A 97 -11.62 9.99 -0.35
C ASN A 97 -10.36 10.27 0.48
N VAL A 98 -9.21 9.83 -0.03
CA VAL A 98 -7.92 9.94 0.66
C VAL A 98 -6.88 10.52 -0.29
N ARG A 99 -5.90 11.24 0.25
CA ARG A 99 -4.74 11.72 -0.51
C ARG A 99 -3.65 10.66 -0.56
N PHE A 100 -2.95 10.64 -1.68
CA PHE A 100 -1.70 9.92 -1.80
C PHE A 100 -0.59 10.93 -2.05
N PRO A 101 -0.01 11.54 -0.99
CA PRO A 101 1.03 12.54 -1.13
C PRO A 101 2.37 11.96 -1.61
#